data_AF-A0A7C2Y7J1-F1
#
_entry.id   AF-A0A7C2Y7J1-F1
#
_cell.length_a   1.000
_cell.length_b   1.000
_cell.length_c   1.000
_cell.angle_alpha   90.00
_cell.angle_beta   90.00
_cell.angle_gamma   90.00
#
_symmetry.space_group_name_H-M   'P 1'
#
loop_
_entity.id
_entity.type
_entity.pdbx_description
1 polymer ?
#
loop_
_entity_poly.entity_id
_entity_poly.type
_entity_poly.pdbx_seq_one_letter_code
_entity_poly.pdbx_strand_id
1 'polypeptide(L)'
;MTQIAAEDKLANLDNYEKCPLFTERERVALRYTDAICWSPASADDEMWKQLHAHFTEPELVELGSFIGYIAGGQRWISTLGIGHGEVLANTTVGLSPDAVKKITEQLDATA
;
A
#
# COMPACT_ATOMS: atom_id res chain seq x y z
N MET A 1 -5.15 20.14 3.45
CA MET A 1 -5.53 19.43 4.70
C MET A 1 -5.65 17.92 4.51
N THR A 2 -6.18 17.42 3.40
CA THR A 2 -6.33 15.95 3.16
C THR A 2 -5.00 15.20 2.98
N GLN A 3 -3.97 15.83 2.41
CA GLN A 3 -2.65 15.21 2.21
C GLN A 3 -1.90 14.94 3.53
N ILE A 4 -1.92 15.90 4.45
CA ILE A 4 -1.25 15.80 5.76
C ILE A 4 -1.86 14.67 6.59
N ALA A 5 -3.19 14.53 6.59
CA ALA A 5 -3.88 13.43 7.28
C ALA A 5 -3.53 12.05 6.69
N ALA A 6 -3.22 11.97 5.38
CA ALA A 6 -2.77 10.74 4.75
C ALA A 6 -1.31 10.41 5.10
N GLU A 7 -0.44 11.42 5.20
CA GLU A 7 0.95 11.28 5.64
C GLU A 7 1.05 10.81 7.10
N ASP A 8 0.23 11.39 7.99
CA ASP A 8 0.16 10.98 9.40
C ASP A 8 -0.32 9.53 9.55
N LYS A 9 -1.32 9.10 8.76
CA LYS A 9 -1.75 7.69 8.73
C LYS A 9 -0.64 6.79 8.19
N LEU A 10 0.01 7.18 7.10
CA LEU A 10 1.11 6.41 6.50
C LEU A 10 2.24 6.19 7.51
N ALA A 11 2.62 7.22 8.26
CA ALA A 11 3.64 7.15 9.30
C ALA A 11 3.25 6.24 10.49
N ASN A 12 1.96 5.94 10.65
CA ASN A 12 1.43 5.10 11.73
C ASN A 12 0.91 3.74 11.24
N LEU A 13 1.17 3.36 9.98
CA LEU A 13 0.67 2.09 9.43
C LEU A 13 1.16 0.88 10.23
N ASP A 14 2.41 0.84 10.67
CA ASP A 14 2.94 -0.29 11.46
C ASP A 14 2.20 -0.52 12.79
N ASN A 15 1.43 0.46 13.25
CA ASN A 15 0.64 0.39 14.49
C ASN A 15 -0.83 0.75 14.25
N TYR A 16 -1.37 0.47 13.06
CA TYR A 16 -2.74 0.83 12.67
C TYR A 16 -3.80 0.29 13.64
N GLU A 17 -3.57 -0.89 14.24
CA GLU A 17 -4.44 -1.56 15.21
C GLU A 17 -4.77 -0.67 16.41
N LYS A 18 -3.78 0.08 16.92
CA LYS A 18 -3.91 0.89 18.13
C LYS A 18 -3.96 2.38 17.85
N CYS A 19 -3.72 2.78 16.60
CA CYS A 19 -3.66 4.18 16.24
C CYS A 19 -5.08 4.77 16.10
N PRO A 20 -5.40 5.86 16.82
CA PRO A 20 -6.74 6.46 16.80
C PRO A 20 -7.06 7.16 15.46
N LEU A 21 -6.07 7.32 14.58
CA LEU A 21 -6.26 7.91 13.26
C LEU A 21 -7.06 6.98 12.33
N PHE A 22 -7.06 5.67 12.60
CA PHE A 22 -7.79 4.71 11.78
C PHE A 22 -9.19 4.46 12.34
N THR A 23 -10.16 4.41 11.44
CA THR A 23 -11.52 3.94 11.75
C THR A 23 -11.53 2.41 11.84
N GLU A 24 -12.60 1.83 12.39
CA GLU A 24 -12.70 0.37 12.45
C GLU A 24 -12.79 -0.26 11.05
N ARG A 25 -13.52 0.38 10.13
CA ARG A 25 -13.59 -0.06 8.73
C ARG A 25 -12.20 -0.10 8.07
N GLU A 26 -11.35 0.90 8.33
CA GLU A 26 -9.97 0.94 7.82
C GLU A 26 -9.10 -0.14 8.47
N ARG A 27 -9.20 -0.34 9.79
CA ARG A 27 -8.46 -1.41 10.48
C ARG A 27 -8.82 -2.79 9.94
N VAL A 28 -10.10 -3.06 9.73
CA VAL A 28 -10.57 -4.33 9.15
C VAL A 28 -10.01 -4.54 7.74
N ALA A 29 -9.97 -3.49 6.91
CA ALA A 29 -9.34 -3.58 5.57
C ALA A 29 -7.83 -3.84 5.64
N LEU A 30 -7.13 -3.21 6.58
CA LEU A 30 -5.68 -3.41 6.79
C LEU A 30 -5.39 -4.82 7.31
N ARG A 31 -6.19 -5.35 8.26
CA ARG A 31 -6.10 -6.75 8.70
C ARG A 31 -6.29 -7.73 7.55
N TYR A 32 -7.27 -7.47 6.68
CA TYR A 32 -7.48 -8.31 5.49
C TYR A 32 -6.33 -8.20 4.50
N THR A 33 -5.75 -7.01 4.35
CA THR A 33 -4.53 -6.79 3.56
C THR A 33 -3.36 -7.63 4.11
N ASP A 34 -3.15 -7.64 5.42
CA ASP A 34 -2.12 -8.46 6.06
C ASP A 34 -2.36 -9.96 5.85
N ALA A 35 -3.61 -10.41 5.91
CA ALA A 35 -3.95 -11.81 5.62
C ALA A 35 -3.56 -12.20 4.19
N ILE A 36 -3.89 -11.38 3.18
CA ILE A 36 -3.52 -11.65 1.78
C ILE A 36 -1.99 -11.56 1.57
N CYS A 37 -1.32 -10.62 2.24
CA CYS A 37 0.10 -10.37 2.05
C CYS A 37 1.00 -11.37 2.80
N TRP A 38 0.58 -11.86 3.96
CA TRP A 38 1.51 -12.56 4.86
C TRP A 38 0.97 -13.87 5.42
N SER A 39 -0.34 -13.95 5.69
CA SER A 39 -0.92 -15.12 6.36
C SER A 39 -2.34 -15.42 5.85
N PRO A 40 -2.49 -16.10 4.71
CA PRO A 40 -3.82 -16.38 4.17
C PRO A 40 -4.73 -17.16 5.13
N ALA A 41 -4.13 -17.95 6.03
CA ALA A 41 -4.86 -18.71 7.05
C ALA A 41 -5.47 -17.84 8.15
N SER A 42 -5.09 -16.57 8.30
CA SER A 42 -5.72 -15.66 9.26
C SER A 42 -7.03 -15.05 8.75
N ALA A 43 -7.41 -15.27 7.49
CA ALA A 43 -8.73 -14.94 6.96
C ALA A 43 -9.76 -16.01 7.38
N ASP A 44 -9.94 -16.17 8.69
CA ASP A 44 -10.88 -17.10 9.31
C ASP A 44 -12.31 -16.54 9.35
N ASP A 45 -13.25 -17.34 9.89
CA ASP A 45 -14.67 -16.99 9.94
C ASP A 45 -14.93 -15.70 10.73
N GLU A 46 -14.14 -15.40 11.76
CA GLU A 46 -14.31 -14.18 12.56
C GLU A 46 -13.82 -12.95 11.78
N MET A 47 -12.73 -13.06 11.01
CA MET A 47 -12.33 -12.01 10.07
C MET A 47 -13.40 -11.76 9.01
N TRP A 48 -13.95 -12.82 8.39
CA TRP A 48 -15.01 -12.69 7.39
C TRP A 48 -16.27 -12.03 7.95
N LYS A 49 -16.63 -12.35 9.19
CA LYS A 49 -17.74 -11.69 9.89
C LYS A 49 -17.48 -10.18 10.08
N GLN A 50 -16.27 -9.78 10.46
CA GLN A 50 -15.92 -8.36 10.57
C GLN A 50 -15.93 -7.66 9.21
N LEU A 51 -15.44 -8.33 8.16
CA LEU A 51 -15.45 -7.84 6.79
C LEU A 51 -16.89 -7.54 6.33
N HIS A 52 -17.80 -8.50 6.48
CA HIS A 52 -19.21 -8.31 6.12
C HIS A 52 -19.95 -7.28 6.98
N ALA A 53 -19.47 -6.99 8.20
CA ALA A 53 -20.03 -5.93 9.03
C ALA A 53 -19.71 -4.52 8.51
N HIS A 54 -18.64 -4.37 7.73
CA HIS A 54 -18.14 -3.07 7.27
C HIS A 54 -18.21 -2.86 5.75
N PHE A 55 -18.25 -3.94 4.97
CA PHE A 55 -18.19 -3.93 3.51
C PHE A 55 -19.29 -4.80 2.92
N THR A 56 -19.80 -4.36 1.78
CA THR A 56 -20.70 -5.13 0.92
C THR A 56 -19.91 -6.14 0.08
N GLU A 57 -20.59 -7.16 -0.46
CA GLU A 57 -19.95 -8.17 -1.31
C GLU A 57 -19.17 -7.56 -2.50
N PRO A 58 -19.72 -6.59 -3.27
CA PRO A 58 -18.95 -5.98 -4.37
C PRO A 58 -17.70 -5.25 -3.88
N GLU A 59 -17.78 -4.54 -2.74
CA GLU A 59 -16.62 -3.84 -2.16
C GLU A 59 -15.54 -4.83 -1.71
N LEU A 60 -15.92 -5.98 -1.14
CA LEU A 60 -14.97 -7.03 -0.73
C LEU A 60 -14.26 -7.65 -1.93
N VAL A 61 -15.01 -7.93 -3.00
CA VAL A 61 -14.43 -8.44 -4.26
C VAL A 61 -13.43 -7.44 -4.84
N GLU A 62 -13.79 -6.16 -4.90
CA GLU A 62 -12.90 -5.11 -5.40
C GLU A 62 -11.65 -4.96 -4.51
N LEU A 63 -11.84 -4.87 -3.20
CA LEU A 63 -10.76 -4.74 -2.22
C LEU A 63 -9.79 -5.92 -2.30
N GLY A 64 -10.28 -7.15 -2.21
CA GLY A 64 -9.47 -8.35 -2.26
C GLY A 64 -8.74 -8.51 -3.60
N SER A 65 -9.42 -8.23 -4.72
CA SER A 65 -8.81 -8.30 -6.05
C SER A 65 -7.69 -7.28 -6.22
N PHE A 66 -7.91 -6.04 -5.77
CA PHE A 66 -6.90 -4.99 -5.85
C PHE A 66 -5.67 -5.32 -5.00
N ILE A 67 -5.87 -5.76 -3.75
CA ILE A 67 -4.77 -6.18 -2.86
C ILE A 67 -4.00 -7.33 -3.48
N GLY A 68 -4.70 -8.37 -3.95
CA GLY A 68 -4.08 -9.55 -4.57
C GLY A 68 -3.24 -9.19 -5.80
N TYR A 69 -3.75 -8.30 -6.67
CA TYR A 69 -3.05 -7.82 -7.85
C TYR A 69 -1.75 -7.09 -7.49
N ILE A 70 -1.81 -6.13 -6.57
CA ILE A 70 -0.64 -5.35 -6.16
C ILE A 70 0.37 -6.24 -5.42
N ALA A 71 -0.08 -7.07 -4.48
CA ALA A 71 0.79 -7.96 -3.71
C ALA A 71 1.46 -9.02 -4.58
N GLY A 72 0.77 -9.53 -5.61
CA GLY A 72 1.36 -10.43 -6.60
C GLY A 72 2.44 -9.73 -7.44
N GLY A 73 2.14 -8.54 -7.95
CA GLY A 73 3.07 -7.73 -8.74
C GLY A 73 4.35 -7.39 -7.96
N GLN A 74 4.21 -6.95 -6.70
CA GLN A 74 5.36 -6.64 -5.83
C GLN A 74 6.24 -7.86 -5.58
N ARG A 75 5.65 -9.03 -5.28
CA ARG A 75 6.41 -10.26 -5.08
C ARG A 75 7.15 -10.70 -6.33
N TRP A 76 6.52 -10.59 -7.51
CA TRP A 76 7.19 -10.87 -8.77
C TRP A 76 8.39 -9.93 -9.00
N ILE A 77 8.24 -8.63 -8.78
CA ILE A 77 9.36 -7.67 -8.86
C ILE A 77 10.50 -8.09 -7.93
N SER A 78 10.19 -8.53 -6.69
CA SER A 78 11.20 -9.04 -5.76
C SER A 78 11.97 -10.25 -6.30
N THR A 79 11.33 -11.12 -7.10
CA THR A 79 12.03 -12.27 -7.73
C THR A 79 13.09 -11.87 -8.75
N LEU A 80 13.03 -10.64 -9.27
CA LEU A 80 13.99 -10.14 -10.25
C LEU A 80 15.30 -9.68 -9.62
N GLY A 81 15.35 -9.49 -8.29
CA GLY A 81 16.56 -9.04 -7.58
C GLY A 81 16.99 -7.61 -7.91
N ILE A 82 16.09 -6.81 -8.48
CA ILE A 82 16.37 -5.44 -8.93
C ILE A 82 16.40 -4.49 -7.72
N GLY A 83 17.48 -3.73 -7.58
CA GLY A 83 17.63 -2.70 -6.56
C GLY A 83 16.79 -1.45 -6.83
N HIS A 84 16.57 -0.63 -5.80
CA HIS A 84 15.85 0.64 -5.96
C HIS A 84 16.59 1.56 -6.94
N GLY A 85 15.90 1.99 -8.00
CA GLY A 85 16.46 2.86 -9.03
C GLY A 85 17.43 2.17 -10.00
N GLU A 86 17.56 0.84 -9.98
CA GLU A 86 18.40 0.13 -10.96
C GLU A 86 17.74 0.05 -12.34
N VAL A 87 16.40 -0.02 -12.37
CA VAL A 87 15.60 -0.02 -13.60
C VAL A 87 14.66 1.18 -13.59
N LEU A 88 14.57 1.88 -14.74
CA LEU A 88 13.79 3.11 -14.92
C LEU A 88 14.18 4.25 -13.96
N ALA A 89 15.45 4.33 -13.54
CA ALA A 89 15.99 5.36 -12.63
C ALA A 89 15.62 6.82 -13.00
N ASN A 90 15.49 7.08 -14.30
CA ASN A 90 15.25 8.41 -14.85
C ASN A 90 13.75 8.70 -15.05
N THR A 91 12.88 7.79 -14.63
CA THR A 91 11.43 7.99 -14.72
C THR A 91 10.96 8.93 -13.62
N THR A 92 10.21 9.96 -14.01
CA THR A 92 9.57 10.92 -13.12
C THR A 92 8.14 10.52 -12.75
N VAL A 93 7.62 9.46 -13.36
CA VAL A 93 6.26 8.95 -13.15
C VAL A 93 6.10 8.52 -11.69
N GLY A 94 5.08 9.05 -11.03
CA GLY A 94 4.75 8.71 -9.64
C GLY A 94 5.54 9.47 -8.57
N LEU A 95 6.48 10.34 -8.95
CA LEU A 95 7.24 11.16 -8.00
C LEU A 95 6.52 12.47 -7.67
N SER A 96 6.77 12.99 -6.46
CA SER A 96 6.32 14.34 -6.09
C SER A 96 7.07 15.40 -6.92
N PRO A 97 6.48 16.60 -7.11
CA PRO A 97 7.12 17.68 -7.86
C PRO A 97 8.53 18.01 -7.35
N ASP A 98 8.75 17.96 -6.04
CA ASP A 98 10.04 18.23 -5.41
C ASP A 98 11.08 17.13 -5.70
N ALA A 99 10.65 15.86 -5.73
CA ALA A 99 11.51 14.74 -6.07
C ALA A 99 11.89 14.76 -7.57
N VAL A 100 10.94 15.14 -8.45
CA VAL A 100 11.20 15.34 -9.88
C VAL A 100 12.25 16.41 -10.11
N LYS A 101 12.17 17.53 -9.39
CA LYS A 101 13.13 18.62 -9.49
C LYS A 101 14.56 18.17 -9.14
N LYS A 102 14.72 17.44 -8.02
CA LYS A 102 16.03 16.88 -7.62
C LYS A 102 16.63 15.94 -8.68
N ILE A 103 15.83 15.04 -9.25
CA ILE A 103 16.31 14.11 -10.28
C ILE A 103 16.71 14.85 -11.56
N THR A 104 15.91 15.84 -11.97
CA THR A 104 16.22 16.65 -13.16
C THR A 104 17.52 17.45 -12.96
N GLU A 105 17.69 18.09 -11.80
CA GLU A 105 18.91 18.82 -11.44
C GLU A 105 20.15 17.92 -11.36
N GLN A 106 20.01 16.67 -10.89
CA GLN A 106 21.11 15.70 -10.88
C GLN A 106 21.49 15.21 -12.29
N LEU A 107 20.51 15.03 -13.18
CA LEU A 107 20.76 14.67 -14.58
C LEU A 107 21.50 15.80 -15.32
N ASP A 108 21.07 17.05 -15.14
CA ASP A 108 21.70 18.22 -15.77
C ASP A 108 23.14 18.47 -15.24
N ALA A 109 23.44 18.11 -13.99
CA ALA A 109 24.77 18.24 -13.40
C ALA A 109 25.78 17.16 -13.87
N THR A 110 25.30 16.11 -14.53
CA THR A 110 26.13 14.97 -14.98
C THR A 110 26.30 14.93 -16.52
N ALA A 111 25.74 15.90 -17.24
CA ALA A 111 25.81 16.07 -18.70
C ALA A 111 26.78 17.19 -19.10
#